data_AF-A0A0P9SQS0-F1
#
_entry.id   AF-A0A0P9SQS0-F1
#
_cell.length_a   1.000
_cell.length_b   1.000
_cell.length_c   1.000
_cell.angle_alpha   90.00
_cell.angle_beta   90.00
_cell.angle_gamma   90.00
#
_symmetry.space_group_name_H-M   'P 1'
#
loop_
_entity.id
_entity.type
_entity.pdbx_description
1 polymer ?
#
loop_
_entity_poly.entity_id
_entity_poly.type
_entity_poly.pdbx_seq_one_letter_code
_entity_poly.pdbx_strand_id
1 'polypeptide(L)'
;MKRPTRRQILYGIGAVAVAILAFECLPDVRQAMQMLNTVSQTSKQTKHNGAWVYGSSSARFTIVEYADLECPYCKDYFPQLKAWVDQHPDVNLQWHHLPLPMHEPAASYEARWAECAG
;
A
#
# COMPACT_ATOMS: atom_id res chain seq x y z
N MET A 1 22.13 57.30 12.28
CA MET A 1 21.05 56.31 12.43
C MET A 1 19.71 57.04 12.53
N LYS A 2 18.86 57.00 11.49
CA LYS A 2 17.55 57.70 11.51
C LYS A 2 16.56 56.87 12.33
N ARG A 3 16.05 57.43 13.44
CA ARG A 3 15.06 56.75 14.28
C ARG A 3 13.72 56.67 13.53
N PRO A 4 13.07 55.50 13.50
CA PRO A 4 11.80 55.35 12.79
C PRO A 4 10.75 56.26 13.44
N THR A 5 9.96 56.92 12.60
CA THR A 5 8.88 57.80 13.04
C THR A 5 7.70 56.97 13.55
N ARG A 6 6.90 57.54 14.47
CA ARG A 6 5.72 56.86 15.06
C ARG A 6 4.77 56.27 14.00
N ARG A 7 4.68 56.90 12.83
CA ARG A 7 3.94 56.39 11.67
C ARG A 7 4.53 55.11 11.07
N GLN A 8 5.86 55.03 10.94
CA GLN A 8 6.53 53.84 10.41
C GLN A 8 6.36 52.61 11.32
N ILE A 9 6.33 52.83 12.64
CA ILE A 9 6.07 51.77 13.62
C ILE A 9 4.61 51.25 13.48
N LEU A 10 3.64 52.17 13.36
CA LEU A 10 2.22 51.80 13.20
C LEU A 10 1.96 51.05 11.88
N TYR A 11 2.58 51.47 10.77
CA TYR A 11 2.48 50.75 9.51
C TYR A 11 3.11 49.36 9.57
N GLY A 12 4.25 49.22 10.27
CA GLY A 12 4.90 47.92 10.49
C GLY A 12 4.00 46.96 11.26
N ILE A 13 3.38 47.42 12.36
CA ILE A 13 2.46 46.60 13.16
C ILE A 13 1.22 46.22 12.34
N GLY A 14 0.64 47.17 11.60
CA GLY A 14 -0.53 46.92 10.75
C GLY A 14 -0.25 45.89 9.65
N ALA A 15 0.90 45.99 8.98
CA ALA A 15 1.30 45.04 7.93
C ALA A 15 1.51 43.63 8.50
N VAL A 16 2.11 43.51 9.68
CA VAL A 16 2.30 42.22 10.37
C VAL A 16 0.96 41.62 10.80
N ALA A 17 0.04 42.43 11.33
CA ALA A 17 -1.29 41.96 11.73
C ALA A 17 -2.12 41.45 10.53
N VAL A 18 -2.06 42.13 9.38
CA VAL A 18 -2.75 41.69 8.15
C VAL A 18 -2.15 40.38 7.62
N ALA A 19 -0.83 40.21 7.69
CA ALA A 19 -0.17 38.97 7.27
C ALA A 19 -0.54 37.78 8.17
N ILE A 20 -0.66 37.99 9.49
CA ILE A 20 -1.08 36.96 10.44
C ILE A 20 -2.54 36.57 10.21
N LEU A 21 -3.44 37.54 10.04
CA LEU A 21 -4.86 37.27 9.74
C LEU A 21 -5.05 36.55 8.40
N ALA A 22 -4.23 36.86 7.38
CA ALA A 22 -4.24 36.12 6.11
C ALA A 22 -3.76 34.68 6.28
N PHE A 23 -2.79 34.42 7.16
CA PHE A 23 -2.30 33.07 7.47
C PHE A 23 -3.36 32.23 8.22
N GLU A 24 -4.15 32.85 9.09
CA GLU A 24 -5.27 32.22 9.81
C GLU A 24 -6.52 31.99 8.94
N CYS A 25 -6.67 32.74 7.83
CA CYS A 25 -7.75 32.58 6.83
C CYS A 25 -7.42 31.60 5.70
N LEU A 26 -6.22 30.98 5.70
CA LEU A 26 -5.82 29.92 4.77
C LEU A 26 -5.92 28.46 5.32
N PRO A 27 -6.78 28.12 6.30
CA PRO A 27 -6.85 26.74 6.81
C PRO A 27 -7.40 25.77 5.74
N ASP A 28 -8.17 26.30 4.78
CA ASP A 28 -8.81 25.55 3.70
C ASP A 28 -7.77 24.90 2.75
N VAL A 29 -6.69 25.62 2.42
CA VAL A 29 -5.63 25.10 1.53
C VAL A 29 -4.78 24.04 2.23
N ARG A 30 -4.54 24.18 3.55
CA ARG A 30 -3.84 23.16 4.34
C ARG A 30 -4.66 21.88 4.48
N GLN A 31 -5.96 21.99 4.71
CA GLN A 31 -6.86 20.84 4.78
C GLN A 31 -6.96 20.12 3.42
N ALA A 32 -7.02 20.87 2.31
CA ALA A 32 -7.00 20.29 0.96
C ALA A 32 -5.71 19.51 0.65
N MET A 33 -4.53 20.03 1.06
CA MET A 33 -3.25 19.31 0.88
C MET A 33 -3.14 18.05 1.75
N GLN A 34 -3.74 18.03 2.93
CA GLN A 34 -3.78 16.83 3.77
C GLN A 34 -4.66 15.75 3.15
N MET A 35 -5.82 16.12 2.60
CA MET A 35 -6.72 15.19 1.88
C MET A 35 -6.04 14.52 0.67
N LEU A 36 -5.30 15.28 -0.15
CA LEU A 36 -4.58 14.72 -1.30
C LEU A 36 -3.50 13.71 -0.88
N ASN A 37 -2.80 13.95 0.23
CA ASN A 37 -1.82 13.01 0.76
C ASN A 37 -2.49 11.76 1.32
N THR A 38 -3.62 11.87 2.02
CA THR A 38 -4.38 10.72 2.52
C THR A 38 -4.96 9.88 1.37
N VAL A 39 -5.47 10.50 0.30
CA VAL A 39 -5.98 9.78 -0.89
C VAL A 39 -4.84 9.07 -1.64
N SER A 40 -3.69 9.72 -1.80
CA SER A 40 -2.49 9.12 -2.41
C SER A 40 -1.95 7.93 -1.60
N GLN A 41 -1.98 8.02 -0.28
CA GLN A 41 -1.57 6.93 0.62
C GLN A 41 -2.55 5.75 0.61
N THR A 42 -3.87 6.02 0.52
CA THR A 42 -4.90 4.97 0.44
C THR A 42 -4.82 4.18 -0.86
N SER A 43 -4.44 4.81 -1.97
CA SER A 43 -4.21 4.13 -3.26
C SER A 43 -2.96 3.25 -3.27
N LYS A 44 -1.97 3.50 -2.41
CA LYS A 44 -0.69 2.80 -2.43
C LYS A 44 -0.58 1.69 -1.39
N GLN A 45 -1.53 1.61 -0.46
CA GLN A 45 -1.63 0.54 0.52
C GLN A 45 -2.48 -0.61 -0.03
N THR A 46 -1.95 -1.33 -1.00
CA THR A 46 -2.21 -2.78 -1.07
C THR A 46 -1.56 -3.37 0.18
N LYS A 47 -2.34 -3.38 1.26
CA LYS A 47 -2.01 -4.00 2.54
C LYS A 47 -1.53 -5.42 2.24
N HIS A 48 -0.22 -5.68 2.26
CA HIS A 48 0.31 -7.05 2.27
C HIS A 48 -0.14 -7.67 3.58
N ASN A 49 -1.30 -8.32 3.53
CA ASN A 49 -1.98 -8.98 4.63
C ASN A 49 -1.36 -10.36 4.94
N GLY A 50 -0.04 -10.50 4.77
CA GLY A 50 0.64 -11.80 4.80
C GLY A 50 0.37 -12.67 3.57
N ALA A 51 -0.22 -12.10 2.52
CA ALA A 51 -0.53 -12.84 1.31
C ALA A 51 0.69 -12.96 0.38
N TRP A 52 0.96 -14.18 -0.06
CA TRP A 52 1.95 -14.53 -1.07
C TRP A 52 1.44 -14.17 -2.46
N VAL A 53 1.93 -13.05 -3.01
CA VAL A 53 1.44 -12.53 -4.30
C VAL A 53 2.52 -12.62 -5.36
N TYR A 54 2.19 -13.28 -6.47
CA TYR A 54 2.97 -13.31 -7.70
C TYR A 54 2.31 -12.40 -8.75
N GLY A 55 3.11 -11.55 -9.40
CA GLY A 55 2.63 -10.54 -10.36
C GLY A 55 2.43 -9.16 -9.74
N SER A 56 1.65 -8.30 -10.40
CA SER A 56 1.44 -6.91 -9.94
C SER A 56 0.56 -6.88 -8.68
N SER A 57 1.02 -6.23 -7.60
CA SER A 57 0.18 -6.01 -6.42
C SER A 57 -1.03 -5.11 -6.71
N SER A 58 -0.97 -4.28 -7.75
CA SER A 58 -2.06 -3.42 -8.22
C SER A 58 -2.86 -3.99 -9.39
N ALA A 59 -2.72 -5.30 -9.67
CA ALA A 59 -3.51 -5.98 -10.69
C ALA A 59 -5.02 -5.77 -10.46
N ARG A 60 -5.79 -5.69 -11.54
CA ARG A 60 -7.24 -5.51 -11.48
C ARG A 60 -7.95 -6.75 -10.94
N PHE A 61 -7.40 -7.92 -11.22
CA PHE A 61 -7.95 -9.20 -10.80
C PHE A 61 -6.92 -10.00 -10.01
N THR A 62 -7.42 -10.83 -9.09
CA THR A 62 -6.61 -11.75 -8.28
C THR A 62 -7.19 -13.15 -8.40
N ILE A 63 -6.35 -14.10 -8.78
CA ILE A 63 -6.64 -15.52 -8.63
C ILE A 63 -6.06 -15.95 -7.28
N VAL A 64 -6.89 -16.57 -6.44
CA VAL A 64 -6.44 -17.11 -5.15
C VAL A 64 -6.35 -18.64 -5.26
N GLU A 65 -5.15 -19.18 -5.15
CA GLU A 65 -4.88 -20.61 -5.21
C GLU A 65 -4.66 -21.15 -3.80
N TYR A 66 -5.55 -22.03 -3.37
CA TYR A 66 -5.38 -22.85 -2.18
C TYR A 66 -4.75 -24.17 -2.58
N ALA A 67 -3.52 -24.41 -2.13
CA ALA A 67 -2.76 -25.55 -2.58
C ALA A 67 -1.95 -26.21 -1.46
N ASP A 68 -1.73 -27.50 -1.65
CA ASP A 68 -0.93 -28.35 -0.78
C ASP A 68 0.41 -28.64 -1.47
N LEU A 69 1.51 -28.44 -0.75
CA LEU A 69 2.86 -28.66 -1.26
C LEU A 69 3.16 -30.14 -1.54
N GLU A 70 2.34 -31.08 -1.05
CA GLU A 70 2.49 -32.51 -1.31
C GLU A 70 1.48 -33.07 -2.33
N CYS A 71 0.51 -32.26 -2.76
CA CYS A 71 -0.47 -32.70 -3.75
C CYS A 71 0.14 -32.75 -5.17
N PRO A 72 0.14 -33.91 -5.87
CA PRO A 72 0.69 -34.02 -7.21
C PRO A 72 -0.04 -33.15 -8.23
N TYR A 73 -1.37 -33.01 -8.11
CA TYR A 73 -2.15 -32.16 -9.01
C TYR A 73 -1.86 -30.67 -8.82
N CYS A 74 -1.61 -30.23 -7.58
CA CYS A 74 -1.18 -28.86 -7.31
C CYS A 74 0.21 -28.60 -7.94
N LYS A 75 1.15 -29.55 -7.79
CA LYS A 75 2.49 -29.48 -8.39
C LYS A 75 2.42 -29.38 -9.93
N ASP A 76 1.51 -30.12 -10.56
CA ASP A 76 1.33 -30.12 -12.01
C ASP A 76 0.63 -28.86 -12.53
N TYR A 77 -0.33 -28.31 -11.77
CA TYR A 77 -1.16 -27.19 -12.20
C TYR A 77 -0.49 -25.82 -11.98
N PHE A 78 0.18 -25.62 -10.83
CA PHE A 78 0.76 -24.33 -10.46
C PHE A 78 1.65 -23.71 -11.57
N PRO A 79 2.58 -24.46 -12.21
CA PRO A 79 3.41 -23.89 -13.28
C PRO A 79 2.61 -23.40 -14.48
N GLN A 80 1.51 -24.08 -14.82
CA GLN A 80 0.64 -23.72 -15.94
C GLN A 80 -0.15 -22.45 -15.62
N LEU A 81 -0.74 -22.37 -14.41
CA LEU A 81 -1.43 -21.18 -13.95
C LEU A 81 -0.49 -19.98 -13.89
N LYS A 82 0.71 -20.17 -13.33
CA LYS A 82 1.74 -19.13 -13.28
C LYS A 82 2.12 -18.63 -14.68
N ALA A 83 2.34 -19.53 -15.64
CA ALA A 83 2.66 -19.15 -17.02
C ALA A 83 1.51 -18.43 -17.74
N TRP A 84 0.27 -18.73 -17.39
CA TRP A 84 -0.89 -17.97 -17.87
C TRP A 84 -0.91 -16.57 -17.25
N VAL A 85 -0.68 -16.43 -15.94
CA VAL A 85 -0.60 -15.12 -15.26
C VAL A 85 0.54 -14.26 -15.83
N ASP A 86 1.66 -14.86 -16.20
CA ASP A 86 2.77 -14.16 -16.87
C ASP A 86 2.35 -13.48 -18.19
N GLN A 87 1.28 -13.94 -18.83
CA GLN A 87 0.73 -13.38 -20.07
C GLN A 87 -0.42 -12.38 -19.84
N HIS A 88 -0.88 -12.20 -18.60
CA HIS A 88 -2.05 -11.39 -18.24
C HIS A 88 -1.68 -10.34 -17.18
N PRO A 89 -1.15 -9.16 -17.59
CA PRO A 89 -0.59 -8.17 -16.67
C PRO A 89 -1.63 -7.50 -15.75
N ASP A 90 -2.92 -7.64 -16.05
CA ASP A 90 -4.03 -7.18 -15.22
C ASP A 90 -4.47 -8.21 -14.17
N VAL A 91 -3.80 -9.36 -14.09
CA VAL A 91 -4.05 -10.43 -13.12
C VAL A 91 -2.82 -10.64 -12.24
N ASN A 92 -3.04 -10.90 -10.95
CA ASN A 92 -2.04 -11.48 -10.06
C ASN A 92 -2.52 -12.83 -9.50
N LEU A 93 -1.56 -13.62 -9.02
CA LEU A 93 -1.80 -14.88 -8.34
C LEU A 93 -1.48 -14.73 -6.86
N GLN A 94 -2.40 -15.12 -5.99
CA GLN A 94 -2.22 -15.17 -4.56
C GLN A 94 -2.23 -16.63 -4.09
N TRP A 95 -1.16 -17.04 -3.40
CA TRP A 95 -1.03 -18.39 -2.85
C TRP A 95 -1.52 -18.46 -1.39
N HIS A 96 -2.20 -19.56 -1.05
CA HIS A 96 -2.55 -19.95 0.31
C HIS A 96 -2.26 -21.42 0.54
N HIS A 97 -1.57 -21.74 1.64
CA HIS A 97 -1.37 -23.13 2.04
C HIS A 97 -2.68 -23.78 2.49
N LEU A 98 -3.01 -24.93 1.91
CA LEU A 98 -4.12 -25.79 2.33
C LEU A 98 -3.61 -27.24 2.50
N PRO A 99 -2.92 -27.54 3.62
CA PRO A 99 -2.47 -28.90 3.92
C PRO A 99 -3.67 -29.85 4.02
N LEU A 100 -3.70 -30.87 3.17
CA LEU A 100 -4.76 -31.86 3.17
C LEU A 100 -4.46 -32.95 4.21
N PRO A 101 -5.46 -33.45 4.96
CA PRO A 101 -5.24 -34.45 6.01
C PRO A 101 -4.52 -35.72 5.54
N MET A 102 -4.65 -36.07 4.27
CA MET A 102 -4.02 -37.26 3.68
C MET A 102 -2.52 -37.08 3.36
N HIS A 103 -1.99 -35.85 3.42
CA HIS A 103 -0.59 -35.53 3.19
C HIS A 103 0.15 -35.11 4.48
N GLU A 104 -0.52 -35.22 5.63
CA GLU A 104 0.10 -34.92 6.92
C GLU A 104 1.06 -36.04 7.36
N PRO A 105 2.17 -35.71 8.06
CA PRO A 105 2.53 -34.38 8.56
C PRO A 105 3.34 -33.49 7.60
N ALA A 106 3.70 -34.03 6.41
CA ALA A 106 4.63 -33.38 5.50
C ALA A 106 4.08 -32.05 4.98
N ALA A 107 2.81 -32.03 4.57
CA ALA A 107 2.15 -30.83 4.04
C ALA A 107 2.18 -29.64 5.02
N SER A 108 1.82 -29.83 6.30
CA SER A 108 1.90 -28.76 7.30
C SER A 108 3.34 -28.36 7.63
N TYR A 109 4.27 -29.33 7.68
CA TYR A 109 5.68 -29.03 7.92
C TYR A 109 6.23 -28.13 6.81
N GLU A 110 6.06 -28.53 5.56
CA GLU A 110 6.55 -27.78 4.40
C GLU A 110 5.88 -26.42 4.26
N ALA A 111 4.56 -26.32 4.48
CA ALA A 111 3.86 -25.04 4.48
C ALA A 111 4.49 -24.06 5.49
N ARG A 112 4.79 -24.54 6.71
CA ARG A 112 5.47 -23.73 7.72
C ARG A 112 6.86 -23.27 7.27
N TRP A 113 7.63 -24.12 6.59
CA TRP A 113 8.96 -23.73 6.09
C TRP A 113 8.87 -22.73 4.94
N ALA A 114 7.92 -22.90 4.03
CA ALA A 114 7.67 -21.94 2.96
C ALA A 114 7.34 -20.57 3.54
N GLU A 115 6.46 -20.51 4.55
CA GLU A 115 6.14 -19.28 5.27
C GLU A 115 7.37 -18.63 5.93
N CYS A 116 8.31 -19.43 6.43
CA CYS A 116 9.54 -18.92 7.03
C CYS A 116 10.56 -18.42 6.00
N ALA A 117 10.51 -18.91 4.76
CA ALA A 117 11.51 -18.62 3.73
C ALA A 117 11.38 -17.19 3.16
N GLY A 118 10.15 -16.68 3.04
CA GLY A 118 9.90 -15.33 2.51
C GLY A 118 9.76 -15.27 0.99
#